data_AF-A0A0H4X4Q6-F1
#
_entry.id   AF-A0A0H4X4Q6-F1
#
_cell.length_a   1.000
_cell.length_b   1.000
_cell.length_c   1.000
_cell.angle_alpha   90.00
_cell.angle_beta   90.00
_cell.angle_gamma   90.00
#
_symmetry.space_group_name_H-M   'P 1'
#
loop_
_entity.id
_entity.type
_entity.pdbx_description
1 polymer ?
#
loop_
_entity_poly.entity_id
_entity_poly.type
_entity_poly.pdbx_seq_one_letter_code
_entity_poly.pdbx_strand_id
1 'polypeptide(L)'
;MSGRTPAKKKAPVAKKASGKKAPSKAPAKKKKAKLPVAPAQKAGPAENPAAKALAQRIGNLLVDKKALDVVILDVRGMTSYADYFVIASGESDRQVSAMAENVQVQLKTGDEPQRPIGTEGFETGQWVLLDYGEVVAHLFLADLRAHYDLEGLWADASREKLA
;
A
#
# COMPACT_ATOMS: atom_id res chain seq x y z
N MET A 1 -44.89 33.01 25.71
CA MET A 1 -46.00 32.13 26.14
C MET A 1 -46.94 31.91 24.95
N SER A 2 -47.12 30.68 24.47
CA SER A 2 -48.25 30.25 23.65
C SER A 2 -48.24 28.73 23.53
N GLY A 3 -49.39 28.10 23.28
CA GLY A 3 -49.48 26.65 23.06
C GLY A 3 -50.92 26.12 23.11
N ARG A 4 -51.15 24.92 22.57
CA ARG A 4 -52.34 24.07 22.82
C ARG A 4 -52.14 22.63 22.32
N THR A 5 -52.75 21.70 23.04
CA THR A 5 -52.86 20.24 22.84
C THR A 5 -54.23 19.90 22.18
N PRO A 6 -54.78 18.66 22.10
CA PRO A 6 -54.23 17.26 22.14
C PRO A 6 -54.88 16.25 21.12
N ALA A 7 -54.51 14.95 21.23
CA ALA A 7 -55.37 13.74 21.03
C ALA A 7 -55.76 13.30 19.57
N LYS A 8 -56.31 12.08 19.26
CA LYS A 8 -56.84 10.93 20.07
C LYS A 8 -56.96 9.57 19.27
N LYS A 9 -56.54 8.45 19.90
CA LYS A 9 -57.09 7.05 19.92
C LYS A 9 -57.54 6.21 18.66
N LYS A 10 -56.87 5.04 18.50
CA LYS A 10 -57.36 3.61 18.40
C LYS A 10 -58.13 3.05 17.18
N ALA A 11 -58.13 1.71 17.07
CA ALA A 11 -58.62 0.84 15.96
C ALA A 11 -59.48 -0.38 16.43
N PRO A 12 -60.04 -1.21 15.53
CA PRO A 12 -60.53 -2.58 15.82
C PRO A 12 -59.99 -3.70 14.85
N VAL A 13 -60.41 -4.98 15.03
CA VAL A 13 -59.83 -6.21 14.42
C VAL A 13 -60.86 -7.34 14.15
N ALA A 14 -60.72 -8.11 13.04
CA ALA A 14 -61.20 -9.50 12.82
C ALA A 14 -60.32 -10.19 11.71
N LYS A 15 -59.98 -11.50 11.59
CA LYS A 15 -60.57 -12.85 11.89
C LYS A 15 -61.60 -13.34 10.82
N LYS A 16 -61.63 -14.58 10.28
CA LYS A 16 -61.03 -15.91 10.65
C LYS A 16 -61.11 -17.04 9.55
N ALA A 17 -59.99 -17.77 9.27
CA ALA A 17 -59.83 -19.19 8.81
C ALA A 17 -60.57 -19.74 7.53
N SER A 18 -60.40 -20.97 6.99
CA SER A 18 -59.74 -22.24 7.43
C SER A 18 -59.48 -23.32 6.32
N GLY A 19 -58.41 -24.15 6.44
CA GLY A 19 -58.23 -25.50 5.80
C GLY A 19 -57.82 -25.53 4.30
N LYS A 20 -57.20 -26.57 3.67
CA LYS A 20 -56.65 -27.93 3.92
C LYS A 20 -55.77 -28.29 2.66
N LYS A 21 -54.85 -29.26 2.49
CA LYS A 21 -54.12 -30.35 3.22
C LYS A 21 -52.80 -30.65 2.42
N ALA A 22 -51.76 -31.27 3.01
CA ALA A 22 -50.50 -31.67 2.35
C ALA A 22 -50.53 -33.07 1.64
N PRO A 23 -49.55 -33.48 0.79
CA PRO A 23 -48.19 -33.89 1.25
C PRO A 23 -46.96 -33.65 0.31
N SER A 24 -45.77 -33.88 0.88
CA SER A 24 -44.51 -34.40 0.28
C SER A 24 -43.85 -33.78 -0.97
N LYS A 25 -42.70 -33.11 -0.77
CA LYS A 25 -41.36 -33.63 -1.16
C LYS A 25 -40.20 -32.77 -0.62
N ALA A 26 -39.17 -33.42 -0.07
CA ALA A 26 -37.77 -32.95 -0.12
C ALA A 26 -37.15 -33.52 -1.42
N PRO A 27 -36.14 -32.90 -2.06
CA PRO A 27 -34.86 -32.47 -1.48
C PRO A 27 -34.49 -31.02 -1.91
N ALA A 28 -33.26 -30.48 -1.81
CA ALA A 28 -31.96 -31.03 -1.45
C ALA A 28 -31.09 -30.01 -0.69
N LYS A 29 -30.17 -30.50 0.16
CA LYS A 29 -29.11 -29.68 0.76
C LYS A 29 -28.14 -29.24 -0.34
N LYS A 30 -28.10 -27.93 -0.66
CA LYS A 30 -27.01 -27.37 -1.47
C LYS A 30 -25.69 -27.51 -0.69
N LYS A 31 -24.90 -28.55 -0.99
CA LYS A 31 -23.50 -28.62 -0.55
C LYS A 31 -22.80 -27.37 -1.07
N LYS A 32 -22.32 -26.48 -0.19
CA LYS A 32 -21.31 -25.50 -0.59
C LYS A 32 -20.08 -26.32 -1.01
N ALA A 33 -19.70 -26.24 -2.29
CA ALA A 33 -18.49 -26.88 -2.77
C ALA A 33 -17.29 -26.15 -2.15
N LYS A 34 -16.70 -26.73 -1.10
CA LYS A 34 -15.42 -26.28 -0.57
C LYS A 34 -14.35 -26.67 -1.59
N LEU A 35 -14.03 -25.76 -2.50
CA LEU A 35 -12.88 -25.89 -3.40
C LEU A 35 -11.61 -26.06 -2.54
N PRO A 36 -10.84 -27.16 -2.69
CA PRO A 36 -9.66 -27.41 -1.87
C PRO A 36 -8.38 -27.26 -2.70
N VAL A 37 -7.75 -26.08 -2.64
CA VAL A 37 -6.34 -25.90 -3.03
C VAL A 37 -5.66 -25.03 -1.97
N ALA A 38 -4.41 -25.34 -1.65
CA ALA A 38 -3.54 -24.60 -0.75
C ALA A 38 -3.21 -23.18 -1.30
N PRO A 39 -2.67 -22.23 -0.51
CA PRO A 39 -2.25 -20.94 -1.03
C PRO A 39 -1.22 -21.12 -2.16
N ALA A 40 -1.57 -20.67 -3.35
CA ALA A 40 -0.64 -20.59 -4.45
C ALA A 40 0.38 -19.48 -4.14
N GLN A 41 1.60 -19.89 -3.77
CA GLN A 41 2.78 -19.06 -3.96
C GLN A 41 2.90 -18.81 -5.46
N LYS A 42 2.32 -17.70 -5.94
CA LYS A 42 2.52 -17.26 -7.31
C LYS A 42 4.01 -16.99 -7.47
N ALA A 43 4.62 -17.53 -8.52
CA ALA A 43 5.81 -16.90 -9.05
C ALA A 43 5.44 -15.43 -9.34
N GLY A 44 6.24 -14.49 -8.85
CA GLY A 44 6.07 -13.08 -9.20
C GLY A 44 6.29 -12.86 -10.69
N PRO A 45 6.16 -11.62 -11.18
CA PRO A 45 6.68 -11.26 -12.49
C PRO A 45 8.17 -11.63 -12.62
N ALA A 46 8.66 -11.67 -13.87
CA ALA A 46 10.05 -11.98 -14.16
C ALA A 46 11.01 -11.18 -13.27
N GLU A 47 12.10 -11.80 -12.82
CA GLU A 47 13.13 -11.05 -12.09
C GLU A 47 13.74 -9.97 -12.99
N ASN A 48 13.87 -8.78 -12.41
CA ASN A 48 14.62 -7.66 -12.95
C ASN A 48 15.83 -7.42 -12.04
N PRO A 49 16.98 -8.09 -12.30
CA PRO A 49 18.16 -7.96 -11.45
C PRO A 49 18.74 -6.55 -11.45
N ALA A 50 18.56 -5.79 -12.54
CA ALA A 50 19.04 -4.42 -12.65
C ALA A 50 18.25 -3.47 -11.73
N ALA A 51 16.91 -3.53 -11.76
CA ALA A 51 16.08 -2.76 -10.84
C ALA A 51 16.29 -3.17 -9.37
N LYS A 52 16.49 -4.47 -9.11
CA LYS A 52 16.82 -4.97 -7.77
C LYS A 52 18.16 -4.41 -7.26
N ALA A 53 19.20 -4.46 -8.08
CA ALA A 53 20.51 -3.91 -7.75
C ALA A 53 20.48 -2.38 -7.57
N LEU A 54 19.68 -1.66 -8.37
CA LEU A 54 19.44 -0.23 -8.19
C LEU A 54 18.73 0.07 -6.86
N ALA A 55 17.66 -0.66 -6.53
CA ALA A 55 16.94 -0.49 -5.27
C ALA A 55 17.83 -0.76 -4.05
N GLN A 56 18.67 -1.80 -4.11
CA GLN A 56 19.68 -2.09 -3.08
C GLN A 56 20.76 -1.00 -2.99
N ARG A 57 21.26 -0.49 -4.13
CA ARG A 57 22.23 0.61 -4.16
C ARG A 57 21.64 1.90 -3.55
N ILE A 58 20.39 2.25 -3.88
CA ILE A 58 19.67 3.38 -3.28
C ILE A 58 19.51 3.17 -1.77
N GLY A 59 19.04 1.99 -1.34
CA GLY A 59 18.86 1.66 0.07
C GLY A 59 20.16 1.80 0.88
N ASN A 60 21.28 1.29 0.37
CA ASN A 60 22.58 1.40 1.03
C ASN A 60 23.07 2.87 1.09
N LEU A 61 22.90 3.65 0.03
CA LEU A 61 23.23 5.10 0.00
C LEU A 61 22.40 5.93 1.01
N LEU A 62 21.21 5.44 1.41
CA LEU A 62 20.38 6.04 2.46
C LEU A 62 20.88 5.62 3.86
N VAL A 63 21.24 4.36 4.07
CA VAL A 63 21.87 3.87 5.32
C VAL A 63 23.20 4.58 5.61
N ASP A 64 23.99 4.87 4.57
CA ASP A 64 25.21 5.68 4.69
C ASP A 64 24.93 7.09 5.21
N LYS A 65 23.82 7.71 4.78
CA LYS A 65 23.32 9.01 5.27
C LYS A 65 22.46 8.92 6.54
N LYS A 66 22.49 7.77 7.23
CA LYS A 66 21.80 7.53 8.50
C LYS A 66 20.30 7.75 8.42
N ALA A 67 19.72 7.34 7.29
CA ALA A 67 18.29 7.17 7.14
C ALA A 67 17.75 6.17 8.17
N LEU A 68 16.57 6.47 8.69
CA LEU A 68 15.81 5.59 9.58
C LEU A 68 14.89 4.67 8.75
N ASP A 69 14.69 3.46 9.25
CA ASP A 69 13.72 2.47 8.77
C ASP A 69 13.73 2.28 7.24
N VAL A 70 14.93 2.12 6.67
CA VAL A 70 15.11 1.86 5.22
C VAL A 70 14.54 0.49 4.87
N VAL A 71 13.52 0.46 4.01
CA VAL A 71 12.89 -0.75 3.50
C VAL A 71 12.83 -0.74 1.98
N ILE A 72 13.00 -1.91 1.37
CA ILE A 72 12.77 -2.12 -0.07
C ILE A 72 11.55 -3.02 -0.21
N LEU A 73 10.55 -2.57 -0.98
CA LEU A 73 9.33 -3.32 -1.29
C LEU A 73 9.36 -3.76 -2.75
N ASP A 74 9.21 -5.06 -2.97
CA ASP A 74 8.93 -5.67 -4.28
C ASP A 74 7.43 -5.55 -4.57
N VAL A 75 7.08 -4.62 -5.46
CA VAL A 75 5.70 -4.28 -5.86
C VAL A 75 5.35 -4.82 -7.25
N ARG A 76 6.22 -5.65 -7.83
CA ARG A 76 6.06 -6.24 -9.17
C ARG A 76 4.73 -6.97 -9.31
N GLY A 77 3.92 -6.53 -10.26
CA GLY A 77 2.62 -7.15 -10.55
C GLY A 77 1.51 -6.79 -9.57
N MET A 78 1.81 -5.92 -8.60
CA MET A 78 0.81 -5.13 -7.85
C MET A 78 0.62 -3.77 -8.52
N THR A 79 1.70 -3.21 -9.08
CA THR A 79 1.69 -2.06 -9.98
C THR A 79 2.34 -2.40 -11.33
N SER A 80 2.25 -1.46 -12.29
CA SER A 80 2.79 -1.55 -13.65
C SER A 80 3.68 -0.36 -14.04
N TYR A 81 4.06 0.50 -13.09
CA TYR A 81 4.90 1.68 -13.34
C TYR A 81 6.28 1.63 -12.65
N ALA A 82 6.50 0.65 -11.77
CA ALA A 82 7.76 0.41 -11.08
C ALA A 82 7.83 -1.06 -10.61
N ASP A 83 9.03 -1.61 -10.50
CA ASP A 83 9.26 -2.93 -9.91
C ASP A 83 9.46 -2.84 -8.38
N TYR A 84 10.23 -1.84 -7.91
CA TYR A 84 10.56 -1.69 -6.50
C TYR A 84 10.28 -0.29 -5.95
N PHE A 85 9.86 -0.21 -4.68
CA PHE A 85 9.92 1.03 -3.91
C PHE A 85 11.00 0.94 -2.84
N VAL A 86 11.78 2.01 -2.69
CA VAL A 86 12.66 2.20 -1.53
C VAL A 86 12.03 3.26 -0.64
N ILE A 87 11.72 2.94 0.61
CA ILE A 87 11.08 3.86 1.55
C ILE A 87 12.03 4.07 2.72
N ALA A 88 12.26 5.32 3.10
CA ALA A 88 13.20 5.70 4.16
C ALA A 88 12.79 7.00 4.85
N SER A 89 13.28 7.21 6.07
CA SER A 89 12.96 8.38 6.89
C SER A 89 14.19 9.20 7.30
N GLY A 90 13.99 10.51 7.43
CA GLY A 90 14.93 11.43 8.09
C GLY A 90 14.28 12.09 9.32
N GLU A 91 15.12 12.52 10.26
CA GLU A 91 14.72 13.21 11.50
C GLU A 91 14.41 14.71 11.27
N SER A 92 14.74 15.24 10.08
CA SER A 92 14.46 16.63 9.69
C SER A 92 14.42 16.80 8.18
N ASP A 93 13.65 17.79 7.70
CA ASP A 93 13.54 18.18 6.29
C ASP A 93 14.92 18.29 5.60
N ARG A 94 15.88 18.93 6.30
CA ARG A 94 17.26 19.09 5.80
C ARG A 94 18.00 17.77 5.65
N GLN A 95 17.75 16.77 6.50
CA GLN A 95 18.32 15.43 6.31
C GLN A 95 17.70 14.76 5.08
N VAL A 96 16.38 14.87 4.88
CA VAL A 96 15.69 14.25 3.75
C VAL A 96 16.17 14.81 2.41
N SER A 97 16.26 16.14 2.25
CA SER A 97 16.84 16.72 1.04
C SER A 97 18.32 16.34 0.86
N ALA A 98 19.12 16.25 1.92
CA ALA A 98 20.52 15.81 1.85
C ALA A 98 20.68 14.30 1.52
N MET A 99 19.72 13.47 1.92
CA MET A 99 19.63 12.06 1.50
C MET A 99 19.30 11.96 0.01
N ALA A 100 18.29 12.73 -0.44
CA ALA A 100 17.87 12.78 -1.83
C ALA A 100 18.97 13.31 -2.76
N GLU A 101 19.71 14.33 -2.33
CA GLU A 101 20.88 14.88 -3.03
C GLU A 101 21.98 13.83 -3.13
N ASN A 102 22.29 13.13 -2.03
CA ASN A 102 23.33 12.09 -2.02
C ASN A 102 23.01 10.93 -2.97
N VAL A 103 21.77 10.43 -2.97
CA VAL A 103 21.34 9.38 -3.92
C VAL A 103 21.53 9.85 -5.36
N GLN A 104 21.08 11.06 -5.70
CA GLN A 104 21.23 11.62 -7.04
C GLN A 104 22.69 11.84 -7.44
N VAL A 105 23.54 12.36 -6.54
CA VAL A 105 24.96 12.60 -6.81
C VAL A 105 25.69 11.28 -7.02
N GLN A 106 25.56 10.33 -6.08
CA GLN A 106 26.33 9.09 -6.09
C GLN A 106 25.93 8.17 -7.26
N LEU A 107 24.65 8.11 -7.63
CA LEU A 107 24.20 7.40 -8.83
C LEU A 107 24.65 8.09 -10.13
N LYS A 108 24.77 9.42 -10.14
CA LYS A 108 25.26 10.20 -11.30
C LYS A 108 26.77 10.11 -11.50
N THR A 109 27.55 9.80 -10.46
CA THR A 109 29.03 9.75 -10.50
C THR A 109 29.63 8.35 -10.36
N GLY A 110 28.82 7.31 -10.20
CA GLY A 110 29.29 5.91 -10.19
C GLY A 110 29.65 5.38 -11.58
N ASP A 111 30.13 4.13 -11.62
CA ASP A 111 30.60 3.45 -12.85
C ASP A 111 29.51 3.27 -13.91
N GLU A 112 28.24 3.24 -13.48
CA GLU A 112 27.04 3.24 -14.32
C GLU A 112 26.21 4.51 -14.02
N PRO A 113 26.47 5.64 -14.71
CA PRO A 113 25.82 6.92 -14.40
C PRO A 113 24.31 6.93 -14.63
N GLN A 114 23.54 6.96 -13.54
CA GLN A 114 22.08 7.02 -13.55
C GLN A 114 21.58 8.39 -13.06
N ARG A 115 20.42 8.81 -13.58
CA ARG A 115 19.73 10.03 -13.17
C ARG A 115 18.24 9.72 -13.00
N PRO A 116 17.53 10.40 -12.09
CA PRO A 116 16.10 10.25 -12.01
C PRO A 116 15.43 10.80 -13.28
N ILE A 117 14.31 10.19 -13.64
CA ILE A 117 13.35 10.66 -14.66
C ILE A 117 12.61 11.89 -14.10
N GLY A 118 12.23 11.85 -12.82
CA GLY A 118 11.57 12.93 -12.10
C GLY A 118 12.01 13.01 -10.64
N THR A 119 11.99 14.22 -10.08
CA THR A 119 12.34 14.50 -8.68
C THR A 119 11.35 15.52 -8.13
N GLU A 120 10.55 15.14 -7.14
CA GLU A 120 9.47 15.96 -6.58
C GLU A 120 9.70 16.24 -5.09
N GLY A 121 9.20 17.38 -4.59
CA GLY A 121 9.21 17.74 -3.16
C GLY A 121 10.58 18.11 -2.56
N PHE A 122 11.66 18.06 -3.34
CA PHE A 122 13.05 18.28 -2.88
C PHE A 122 13.25 19.60 -2.10
N GLU A 123 12.57 20.67 -2.50
CA GLU A 123 12.66 22.00 -1.86
C GLU A 123 12.12 22.04 -0.43
N THR A 124 11.16 21.17 -0.08
CA THR A 124 10.54 21.15 1.25
C THR A 124 11.21 20.16 2.20
N GLY A 125 11.80 19.08 1.67
CA GLY A 125 12.36 17.98 2.47
C GLY A 125 11.33 17.15 3.25
N GLN A 126 10.04 17.48 3.16
CA GLN A 126 9.00 16.81 3.95
C GLN A 126 8.61 15.44 3.39
N TRP A 127 8.51 15.35 2.06
CA TRP A 127 8.45 14.11 1.30
C TRP A 127 9.11 14.39 -0.04
N VAL A 128 10.23 13.71 -0.30
CA VAL A 128 10.95 13.76 -1.57
C VAL A 128 10.73 12.44 -2.32
N LEU A 129 10.33 12.53 -3.58
CA LEU A 129 10.19 11.38 -4.47
C LEU A 129 11.29 11.43 -5.53
N LEU A 130 12.03 10.33 -5.70
CA LEU A 130 13.00 10.15 -6.79
C LEU A 130 12.54 9.00 -7.68
N ASP A 131 12.16 9.31 -8.91
CA ASP A 131 11.71 8.33 -9.91
C ASP A 131 12.87 7.91 -10.82
N TYR A 132 13.21 6.63 -10.86
CA TYR A 132 14.17 6.03 -11.80
C TYR A 132 13.49 5.02 -12.75
N GLY A 133 12.17 5.10 -12.93
CA GLY A 133 11.35 4.15 -13.67
C GLY A 133 11.09 2.89 -12.85
N GLU A 134 11.90 1.86 -13.07
CA GLU A 134 11.73 0.56 -12.41
C GLU A 134 11.92 0.62 -10.87
N VAL A 135 12.46 1.72 -10.35
CA VAL A 135 12.63 1.96 -8.91
C VAL A 135 12.19 3.38 -8.55
N VAL A 136 11.32 3.52 -7.55
CA VAL A 136 10.90 4.83 -7.01
C VAL A 136 11.25 4.93 -5.53
N ALA A 137 12.08 5.91 -5.18
CA ALA A 137 12.46 6.17 -3.79
C ALA A 137 11.54 7.22 -3.15
N HIS A 138 11.01 6.90 -1.97
CA HIS A 138 10.12 7.75 -1.18
C HIS A 138 10.82 8.09 0.14
N LEU A 139 11.31 9.32 0.25
CA LEU A 139 12.11 9.80 1.37
C LEU A 139 11.28 10.78 2.19
N PHE A 140 10.99 10.44 3.45
CA PHE A 140 10.04 11.15 4.29
C PHE A 140 10.69 11.82 5.51
N LEU A 141 10.13 12.93 5.97
CA LEU A 141 10.20 13.29 7.39
C LEU A 141 9.47 12.22 8.21
N ALA A 142 10.05 11.74 9.30
CA ALA A 142 9.55 10.60 10.08
C ALA A 142 8.04 10.70 10.41
N ASP A 143 7.58 11.85 10.93
CA ASP A 143 6.17 12.08 11.28
C ASP A 143 5.21 11.98 10.10
N LEU A 144 5.65 12.37 8.89
CA LEU A 144 4.82 12.31 7.68
C LEU A 144 4.73 10.89 7.11
N ARG A 145 5.78 10.06 7.25
CA ARG A 145 5.68 8.63 6.89
C ARG A 145 4.58 7.94 7.67
N ALA A 146 4.49 8.21 8.97
CA ALA A 146 3.44 7.68 9.84
C ALA A 146 2.03 8.22 9.51
N HIS A 147 1.93 9.38 8.83
CA HIS A 147 0.65 9.91 8.35
C HIS A 147 0.19 9.26 7.03
N TYR A 148 1.12 9.01 6.10
CA TYR A 148 0.79 8.48 4.76
C TYR A 148 0.75 6.95 4.68
N ASP A 149 1.46 6.23 5.57
CA ASP A 149 1.47 4.76 5.69
C ASP A 149 1.51 3.99 4.34
N LEU A 150 2.49 4.32 3.50
CA LEU A 150 2.69 3.61 2.23
C LEU A 150 3.01 2.11 2.46
N GLU A 151 3.60 1.75 3.60
CA GLU A 151 3.88 0.36 3.95
C GLU A 151 2.63 -0.43 4.34
N GLY A 152 1.62 0.22 4.90
CA GLY A 152 0.27 -0.31 5.06
C GLY A 152 -0.49 -0.44 3.73
N LEU A 153 -0.35 0.54 2.83
CA LEU A 153 -0.93 0.47 1.48
C LEU A 153 -0.36 -0.70 0.66
N TRP A 154 0.94 -0.96 0.78
CA TRP A 154 1.65 -2.05 0.11
C TRP A 154 1.98 -3.21 1.06
N ALA A 155 1.11 -3.49 2.05
CA ALA A 155 1.39 -4.49 3.10
C ALA A 155 1.58 -5.94 2.59
N ASP A 156 0.98 -6.28 1.44
CA ASP A 156 1.15 -7.57 0.76
C ASP A 156 2.49 -7.68 -0.01
N ALA A 157 3.22 -6.57 -0.21
CA ALA A 157 4.49 -6.54 -0.94
C ALA A 157 5.60 -7.31 -0.21
N SER A 158 6.45 -8.00 -0.98
CA SER A 158 7.58 -8.72 -0.40
C SER A 158 8.68 -7.73 -0.01
N ARG A 159 9.25 -7.88 1.19
CA ARG A 159 10.38 -7.04 1.64
C ARG A 159 11.69 -7.62 1.14
N GLU A 160 12.40 -6.85 0.33
CA GLU A 160 13.73 -7.18 -0.15
C GLU A 160 14.82 -6.78 0.87
N LYS A 161 15.96 -7.44 0.78
CA LYS A 161 17.10 -7.17 1.67
C LYS A 161 18.01 -6.09 1.09
N LEU A 162 18.45 -5.19 1.96
CA LEU A 162 19.68 -4.40 1.75
C LEU A 162 20.87 -5.37 1.54
N ALA A 163 21.86 -4.93 0.76
CA ALA A 163 22.98 -5.75 0.29
C ALA A 163 24.25 -5.54 1.13
#